data_AF-A0A447PDJ1-F1
#
_entry.id   AF-A0A447PDJ1-F1
#
_cell.length_a   1.000
_cell.length_b   1.000
_cell.length_c   1.000
_cell.angle_alpha   90.00
_cell.angle_beta   90.00
_cell.angle_gamma   90.00
#
_symmetry.space_group_name_H-M   'P 1'
#
loop_
_entity.id
_entity.type
_entity.pdbx_description
1 polymer ?
#
loop_
_entity_poly.entity_id
_entity_poly.type
_entity_poly.pdbx_seq_one_letter_code
_entity_poly.pdbx_strand_id
1 'polypeptide(L)' 'MQALEQQGFTGDTATSYADRLTMSTDNSIYQLLPDAVVFPRSTADVALLARLAAEPRFTSLIFTREAAVLARMARR' A
#
# COMPACT_ATOMS: atom_id res chain seq x y z
N MET A 1 -1.71 -8.89 -2.09
CA MET A 1 -0.66 -9.42 -1.18
C MET A 1 0.12 -10.57 -1.81
N GLN A 2 -0.54 -11.56 -2.41
CA GLN A 2 0.13 -12.70 -3.06
C GLN A 2 1.31 -12.36 -4.00
N ALA A 3 1.19 -11.32 -4.83
CA ALA A 3 2.29 -10.92 -5.73
C ALA A 3 3.56 -10.45 -4.99
N LEU A 4 3.42 -9.83 -3.81
CA LEU A 4 4.55 -9.41 -2.99
C LEU A 4 5.23 -10.63 -2.35
N GLU A 5 4.43 -11.54 -1.79
CA GLU A 5 4.91 -12.79 -1.20
C GLU A 5 5.68 -13.65 -2.22
N GLN A 6 5.11 -13.79 -3.43
CA GLN A 6 5.72 -14.57 -4.51
C GLN A 6 7.02 -13.97 -5.05
N GLN A 7 7.17 -12.65 -4.97
CA GLN A 7 8.37 -11.94 -5.45
C GLN A 7 9.39 -11.70 -4.32
N GLY A 8 9.16 -12.27 -3.14
CA GLY A 8 10.11 -12.23 -2.02
C GLY A 8 10.16 -10.90 -1.28
N PHE A 9 9.04 -10.17 -1.20
CA PHE A 9 8.93 -8.98 -0.34
C PHE A 9 9.22 -9.37 1.11
N THR A 10 10.16 -8.64 1.74
CA THR A 10 10.64 -8.94 3.10
C THR A 10 10.06 -8.01 4.16
N GLY A 11 9.34 -6.97 3.72
CA GLY A 11 8.70 -5.99 4.58
C GLY A 11 7.44 -6.52 5.27
N ASP A 12 6.92 -5.70 6.18
CA ASP A 12 5.67 -6.01 6.87
C ASP A 12 4.48 -5.53 6.06
N THR A 13 3.33 -6.16 6.27
CA THR A 13 2.08 -5.74 5.66
C THR A 13 0.98 -5.71 6.70
N ALA A 14 0.19 -4.64 6.71
CA ALA A 14 -0.93 -4.48 7.62
C ALA A 14 -2.24 -4.29 6.85
N THR A 15 -3.17 -5.22 7.08
CA THR A 15 -4.51 -5.21 6.48
C THR A 15 -5.60 -5.04 7.52
N SER A 16 -5.24 -5.03 8.81
CA SER A 16 -6.20 -4.87 9.90
C SER A 16 -6.79 -3.46 9.89
N TYR A 17 -8.03 -3.33 10.37
CA TYR A 17 -8.70 -2.04 10.45
C TYR A 17 -7.96 -1.06 11.36
N ALA A 18 -7.45 -1.53 12.50
CA ALA A 18 -6.71 -0.72 13.47
C ALA A 18 -5.43 -0.14 12.85
N ASP A 19 -4.65 -0.96 12.16
CA ASP A 19 -3.39 -0.52 11.53
C ASP A 19 -3.64 0.49 10.41
N ARG A 20 -4.70 0.28 9.62
CA ARG A 20 -5.07 1.18 8.52
C ARG A 20 -5.59 2.52 9.03
N LEU A 21 -6.24 2.53 10.20
CA LEU A 21 -6.70 3.75 10.86
C LEU A 21 -5.54 4.59 11.39
N THR A 22 -4.52 3.96 12.00
CA THR A 22 -3.32 4.67 12.49
C THR A 22 -2.53 5.34 11.37
N MET A 23 -2.64 4.83 10.14
CA MET A 23 -1.93 5.35 8.97
C MET A 23 -2.75 6.35 8.14
N SER A 24 -3.98 6.67 8.54
CA SER A 24 -4.79 7.74 7.93
C SER A 24 -4.37 9.09 8.52
N THR A 25 -3.51 9.84 7.82
CA THR A 25 -2.81 11.01 8.39
C THR A 25 -3.54 12.35 8.32
N ASP A 26 -4.82 12.39 7.97
CA ASP A 26 -5.62 13.56 8.27
C ASP A 26 -6.66 13.23 9.35
N ASN A 27 -6.62 13.96 10.45
CA ASN A 27 -7.61 13.89 11.53
C ASN A 27 -8.93 14.57 11.09
N SER A 28 -9.21 14.52 9.79
CA SER A 28 -10.41 14.98 9.14
C SER A 28 -11.49 13.92 9.34
N ILE A 29 -12.74 14.36 9.47
CA ILE A 29 -13.91 13.48 9.60
C ILE A 29 -14.04 12.53 8.37
N TYR A 30 -13.32 12.83 7.28
CA TYR A 30 -13.16 12.01 6.08
C TYR A 30 -11.94 11.10 6.18
N GLN A 31 -12.07 9.98 6.90
CA GLN A 31 -11.03 8.94 6.90
C GLN A 31 -10.92 8.29 5.52
N LEU A 32 -9.83 8.58 4.80
CA LEU A 32 -9.46 7.87 3.59
C LEU A 32 -8.73 6.59 4.02
N LEU A 33 -9.52 5.58 4.40
CA LEU A 33 -8.96 4.33 4.90
C LEU A 33 -8.20 3.62 3.77
N PRO A 34 -6.88 3.39 3.93
CA PRO A 34 -6.13 2.59 2.98
C PRO A 34 -6.70 1.17 2.85
N ASP A 35 -6.57 0.51 1.70
CA ASP A 35 -6.98 -0.90 1.56
C ASP A 35 -5.98 -1.86 2.23
N ALA A 36 -4.68 -1.57 2.14
CA ALA A 36 -3.61 -2.34 2.76
C ALA A 36 -2.32 -1.53 2.89
N VAL A 37 -1.69 -1.52 4.06
CA VAL A 37 -0.41 -0.83 4.30
C VAL A 37 0.75 -1.79 4.12
N VAL A 38 1.82 -1.37 3.47
CA VAL A 38 3.09 -2.10 3.45
C VAL A 38 4.24 -1.26 4.03
N PHE A 39 5.13 -1.93 4.75
CA PHE A 39 6.31 -1.37 5.41
C PHE A 39 7.57 -2.04 4.87
N PRO A 40 8.17 -1.50 3.80
CA PRO A 40 9.42 -2.01 3.24
C PRO A 40 10.54 -2.04 4.30
N ARG A 41 11.31 -3.13 4.38
CA ARG A 41 12.47 -3.22 5.29
C ARG A 41 13.79 -2.92 4.58
N SER A 42 13.79 -2.89 3.25
CA SER A 42 14.97 -2.67 2.43
C SER A 42 14.69 -1.80 1.21
N THR A 43 15.75 -1.29 0.59
CA THR A 43 15.65 -0.60 -0.71
C THR A 43 15.21 -1.55 -1.83
N ALA A 44 15.52 -2.84 -1.71
CA ALA A 44 15.05 -3.87 -2.63
C ALA A 44 13.52 -4.02 -2.60
N ASP A 45 12.91 -3.96 -1.41
CA ASP A 45 11.45 -3.98 -1.24
C ASP A 45 10.79 -2.76 -1.92
N VAL A 46 11.38 -1.57 -1.79
CA VAL A 46 10.88 -0.36 -2.46
C VAL A 46 10.97 -0.49 -3.98
N ALA A 47 12.09 -0.99 -4.49
CA ALA A 47 12.27 -1.24 -5.92
C ALA A 47 11.29 -2.31 -6.44
N LEU A 48 11.01 -3.35 -5.65
CA LEU A 48 10.01 -4.37 -5.97
C LEU A 48 8.61 -3.76 -6.07
N LEU A 49 8.22 -2.92 -5.11
CA LEU A 49 6.93 -2.22 -5.12
C LEU A 49 6.76 -1.35 -6.37
N ALA A 50 7.80 -0.57 -6.72
CA ALA A 50 7.76 0.27 -7.91
C ALA A 50 7.64 -0.53 -9.21
N ARG A 51 8.32 -1.68 -9.30
CA ARG A 51 8.21 -2.59 -10.46
C ARG A 51 6.81 -3.19 -10.59
N LEU A 52 6.25 -3.68 -9.48
CA LEU A 52 4.89 -4.20 -9.45
C LEU A 52 3.86 -3.12 -9.82
N ALA A 53 4.01 -1.90 -9.30
CA ALA A 53 3.13 -0.78 -9.63
C ALA A 53 3.12 -0.42 -11.13
N ALA A 54 4.22 -0.68 -11.84
CA ALA A 54 4.34 -0.45 -13.28
C ALA A 54 3.68 -1.54 -14.14
N GLU A 55 3.26 -2.68 -13.57
CA GLU A 55 2.60 -3.73 -14.34
C GLU A 55 1.16 -3.32 -14.70
N PRO A 56 0.67 -3.64 -15.92
CA PRO A 56 -0.67 -3.25 -16.38
C PRO A 56 -1.80 -3.63 -15.42
N ARG A 57 -1.72 -4.80 -14.78
CA ARG A 57 -2.71 -5.31 -13.82
C ARG A 57 -2.76 -4.53 -12.49
N PHE A 58 -1.76 -3.69 -12.23
CA PHE A 58 -1.56 -2.93 -11.00
C PHE A 58 -1.62 -1.40 -11.24
N THR A 59 -2.03 -0.96 -12.43
CA THR A 59 -2.16 0.46 -12.78
C THR A 59 -3.27 1.20 -12.03
N SER A 60 -4.23 0.49 -11.45
CA SER A 60 -5.30 1.08 -10.62
C SER A 60 -4.86 1.40 -9.18
N LEU A 61 -3.60 1.10 -8.85
CA LEU A 61 -3.06 1.28 -7.51
C LEU A 61 -2.41 2.66 -7.40
N ILE A 62 -2.91 3.47 -6.48
CA ILE A 62 -2.27 4.74 -6.10
C ILE A 62 -1.38 4.47 -4.89
N PHE A 63 -0.21 5.10 -4.82
CA PHE A 63 0.71 5.04 -3.68
C PHE A 63 0.86 6.44 -3.07
N THR A 64 0.83 6.55 -1.74
CA THR A 64 1.04 7.82 -1.02
C THR A 64 2.33 7.78 -0.22
N ARG A 65 2.74 8.94 0.31
CA ARG A 65 4.04 9.13 0.97
C ARG A 65 4.08 8.52 2.37
N GLU A 66 2.98 8.62 3.13
CA GLU A 66 2.94 8.17 4.53
C GLU A 66 2.71 6.67 4.68
N ALA A 67 2.14 6.03 3.66
CA ALA A 67 1.90 4.60 3.61
C ALA A 67 1.98 4.15 2.17
N ALA A 68 2.82 3.15 1.87
CA ALA A 68 2.73 2.46 0.60
C ALA A 68 1.44 1.63 0.64
N VAL A 69 0.31 2.21 0.23
CA VAL A 69 -0.97 1.53 0.16
C VAL A 69 -1.59 1.75 -1.20
N LEU A 70 -1.87 0.64 -1.88
CA LEU A 70 -2.93 0.48 -2.86
C LEU A 70 -4.20 1.23 -2.44
N ALA A 71 -4.47 2.39 -3.05
CA ALA A 71 -5.82 2.92 -3.07
C ALA A 71 -6.42 2.66 -4.46
N ARG A 72 -7.44 1.79 -4.52
CA ARG A 72 -8.41 1.87 -5.60
C ARG A 72 -9.20 3.15 -5.38
N MET A 73 -8.75 4.28 -5.94
CA MET A 73 -9.65 5.43 -6.09
C MET A 73 -10.70 5.07 -7.14
N ALA A 74 -11.80 4.50 -6.68
CA ALA A 74 -13.05 4.50 -7.39
C ALA A 74 -14.14 4.99 -6.44
N ARG A 75 -14.28 6.29 -6.31
CA ARG A 75 -15.60 6.87 -6.06
C ARG A 75 -15.86 7.94 -7.11
N ARG A 76 -16.93 7.70 -7.88
CA ARG A 76 -17.71 8.76 -8.50
C ARG A 76 -18.15 9.75 -7.42
#